data_AF-A0A4U0ZR58-F1
#
_entry.id   AF-A0A4U0ZR58-F1
#
_cell.length_a   1.000
_cell.length_b   1.000
_cell.length_c   1.000
_cell.angle_alpha   90.00
_cell.angle_beta   90.00
_cell.angle_gamma   90.00
#
_symmetry.space_group_name_H-M   'P 1'
#
loop_
_entity.id
_entity.type
_entity.pdbx_description
1 polymer ?
#
loop_
_entity_poly.entity_id
_entity_poly.type
_entity_poly.pdbx_seq_one_letter_code
_entity_poly.pdbx_strand_id
1 'polypeptide(L)'
;MNTIISSTFSQLKEIAHPTVSKSDATGSFHDLMRQYTDTDNSTGPDTPASTEPLLVGEITAQNPTVSELLMQHDELRSSTWNILEAEQNKNRDYTKIQPGTRIYYNQEDGELSWSNDTTETAVASQISPQPVLAAPYPPYQPADLTQQQPEEGTQFTLGRTSERFPTVSHLLKNHPELRDKTWELIANDVNADKPFHAIPSGTEIYFNNDTMEISWKGEQTTVAATSSQPNTESATSLSPPSAPQNHTTPATDLSQAVQQYLGTPYEKINCYELIVKGLGQMNIPYSGKGGLYTELTKMAKDHGMASNAYLNGEGIVKAAGTLVLSQKYSGKGNWEDEAASLISTVEPLLDNGQILSFSTRKRGHTGIVSRQNDQWTFINSGRLDNSVTTDSVGKGVGEEVLKEEIRNWFKLAHANNESLSVTLGQLEHEKIRTTLHVPDTFQNPKRT
;
A
#
# COMPACT_ATOMS: atom_id res chain seq x y z
N MET A 1 -58.00 -31.51 28.18
CA MET A 1 -57.56 -32.49 27.17
C MET A 1 -56.11 -32.82 27.51
N ASN A 2 -55.91 -34.00 28.08
CA ASN A 2 -54.63 -34.47 28.64
C ASN A 2 -53.80 -35.09 27.53
N THR A 3 -52.55 -34.64 27.37
CA THR A 3 -51.57 -35.34 26.53
C THR A 3 -50.52 -35.96 27.44
N ILE A 4 -50.42 -37.28 27.31
CA ILE A 4 -49.58 -38.21 28.06
C ILE A 4 -48.14 -38.09 27.56
N ILE A 5 -47.18 -37.90 28.48
CA ILE A 5 -45.75 -38.07 28.19
C ILE A 5 -45.35 -39.44 28.75
N SER A 6 -45.11 -40.39 27.86
CA SER A 6 -44.59 -41.72 28.19
C SER A 6 -43.06 -41.72 28.08
N SER A 7 -42.42 -42.03 29.21
CA SER A 7 -41.03 -42.44 29.32
C SER A 7 -40.86 -43.87 28.80
N THR A 8 -39.84 -44.12 27.97
CA THR A 8 -39.00 -45.35 27.96
C THR A 8 -38.03 -45.32 26.76
N PHE A 9 -36.73 -45.34 27.00
CA PHE A 9 -35.84 -46.50 26.82
C PHE A 9 -34.36 -46.07 26.74
N SER A 10 -33.57 -46.62 27.66
CA SER A 10 -32.12 -46.67 27.63
C SER A 10 -31.63 -47.65 26.56
N GLN A 11 -30.57 -47.30 25.84
CA GLN A 11 -29.52 -48.25 25.43
C GLN A 11 -28.23 -47.48 25.10
N LEU A 12 -27.32 -47.49 26.09
CA LEU A 12 -25.92 -47.12 25.95
C LEU A 12 -25.22 -48.14 25.05
N LYS A 13 -24.55 -47.66 24.01
CA LYS A 13 -23.60 -48.43 23.22
C LYS A 13 -22.19 -47.94 23.56
N GLU A 14 -21.46 -48.83 24.19
CA GLU A 14 -20.06 -48.72 24.58
C GLU A 14 -19.18 -48.58 23.33
N ILE A 15 -18.42 -47.49 23.23
CA ILE A 15 -17.42 -47.29 22.17
C ILE A 15 -16.05 -47.51 22.81
N ALA A 16 -15.33 -48.50 22.29
CA ALA A 16 -14.00 -48.88 22.72
C ALA A 16 -12.98 -47.73 22.57
N HIS A 17 -12.20 -47.53 23.62
CA HIS A 17 -11.04 -46.63 23.62
C HIS A 17 -9.90 -47.23 22.78
N PRO A 18 -9.29 -46.47 21.84
CA PRO A 18 -8.04 -46.88 21.24
C PRO A 18 -6.88 -46.64 22.21
N THR A 19 -6.15 -47.72 22.51
CA THR A 19 -4.89 -47.72 23.25
C THR A 19 -3.81 -47.02 22.42
N VAL A 20 -3.35 -45.85 22.86
CA VAL A 20 -2.16 -45.21 22.27
C VAL A 20 -0.93 -45.68 23.04
N SER A 21 -0.06 -46.37 22.32
CA SER A 21 1.26 -46.84 22.74
C SER A 21 2.17 -45.68 23.12
N LYS A 22 2.80 -45.77 24.30
CA LYS A 22 3.95 -44.94 24.66
C LYS A 22 5.13 -45.27 23.74
N SER A 23 5.58 -44.29 22.97
CA SER A 23 6.93 -44.31 22.39
C SER A 23 7.73 -43.18 23.02
N ASP A 24 8.71 -43.55 23.83
CA ASP A 24 9.78 -42.66 24.27
C ASP A 24 10.66 -42.30 23.07
N ALA A 25 10.63 -41.04 22.64
CA ALA A 25 11.59 -40.49 21.69
C ALA A 25 11.78 -38.99 21.97
N THR A 26 12.77 -38.68 22.80
CA THR A 26 13.32 -37.34 22.94
C THR A 26 14.15 -37.01 21.70
N GLY A 27 13.50 -36.49 20.66
CA GLY A 27 14.14 -35.87 19.50
C GLY A 27 13.72 -34.40 19.42
N SER A 28 14.69 -33.51 19.28
CA SER A 28 14.43 -32.07 19.13
C SER A 28 13.73 -31.80 17.80
N PHE A 29 12.78 -30.86 17.79
CA PHE A 29 12.10 -30.37 16.59
C PHE A 29 13.06 -29.97 15.45
N HIS A 30 14.30 -29.64 15.79
CA HIS A 30 15.38 -29.33 14.86
C HIS A 30 15.80 -30.53 13.97
N ASP A 31 15.64 -31.77 14.43
CA ASP A 31 16.02 -32.98 13.68
C ASP A 31 14.95 -33.35 12.64
N LEU A 32 13.68 -33.02 12.91
CA LEU A 32 12.55 -33.21 12.01
C LEU A 32 12.61 -32.27 10.80
N MET A 33 13.21 -31.08 10.95
CA MET A 33 13.37 -30.12 9.85
C MET A 33 14.48 -30.48 8.87
N ARG A 34 15.53 -31.21 9.28
CA ARG A 34 16.59 -31.68 8.36
C ARG A 34 16.12 -32.81 7.46
N GLN A 35 15.19 -33.64 7.93
CA GLN A 35 14.69 -34.76 7.15
C GLN A 35 13.79 -34.33 5.98
N TYR A 36 13.28 -33.09 5.99
CA TYR A 36 12.42 -32.56 4.95
C TYR A 36 13.16 -31.82 3.83
N THR A 37 14.40 -31.39 4.05
CA THR A 37 15.18 -30.61 3.06
C THR A 37 15.96 -31.47 2.07
N ASP A 38 16.15 -32.76 2.34
CA ASP A 38 17.07 -33.61 1.57
C ASP A 38 16.37 -34.57 0.57
N THR A 39 15.07 -34.43 0.31
CA THR A 39 14.30 -35.44 -0.48
C THR A 39 13.85 -35.02 -1.88
N ASP A 40 14.23 -33.85 -2.40
CA ASP A 40 13.86 -33.45 -3.78
C ASP A 40 15.09 -33.10 -4.64
N ASN A 41 15.81 -34.14 -5.04
CA ASN A 41 16.65 -34.11 -6.24
C ASN A 41 16.62 -35.48 -6.91
N SER A 42 15.67 -35.65 -7.85
CA SER A 42 15.71 -36.73 -8.82
C SER A 42 15.59 -36.19 -10.24
N THR A 43 16.64 -36.48 -10.99
CA THR A 43 16.93 -36.25 -12.40
C THR A 43 15.83 -36.75 -13.35
N GLY A 44 15.39 -35.91 -14.29
CA GLY A 44 14.56 -36.26 -15.46
C GLY A 44 14.98 -35.46 -16.70
N PRO A 45 14.73 -35.97 -17.93
CA PRO A 45 15.55 -35.68 -19.11
C PRO A 45 15.17 -34.39 -19.85
N ASP A 46 16.19 -33.69 -20.34
CA ASP A 46 16.11 -32.44 -21.09
C ASP A 46 15.27 -32.58 -22.37
N THR A 47 14.09 -31.96 -22.38
CA THR A 47 13.36 -31.64 -23.61
C THR A 47 13.89 -30.29 -24.12
N PRO A 48 14.40 -30.18 -25.35
CA PRO A 48 14.96 -28.94 -25.85
C PRO A 48 13.88 -27.85 -25.86
N ALA A 49 14.16 -26.75 -25.16
CA ALA A 49 13.29 -25.60 -25.06
C ALA A 49 12.97 -25.04 -26.46
N SER A 50 11.67 -24.82 -26.72
CA SER A 50 11.21 -24.15 -27.94
C SER A 50 11.79 -22.74 -27.99
N THR A 51 12.42 -22.38 -29.11
CA THR A 51 13.11 -21.10 -29.33
C THR A 51 12.15 -19.99 -29.79
N GLU A 52 10.83 -20.24 -29.79
CA GLU A 52 9.86 -19.24 -30.22
C GLU A 52 9.52 -18.27 -29.08
N PRO A 53 9.62 -16.95 -29.30
CA PRO A 53 9.31 -15.97 -28.29
C PRO A 53 7.82 -16.02 -27.92
N LEU A 54 7.56 -16.05 -26.61
CA LEU A 54 6.23 -16.18 -26.03
C LEU A 54 5.44 -14.88 -26.21
N LEU A 55 4.26 -14.93 -26.83
CA LEU A 55 3.37 -13.77 -26.93
C LEU A 55 2.79 -13.44 -25.54
N VAL A 56 3.19 -12.29 -24.99
CA VAL A 56 2.71 -11.80 -23.68
C VAL A 56 1.31 -11.20 -23.81
N GLY A 57 1.03 -10.50 -24.91
CA GLY A 57 -0.27 -9.89 -25.18
C GLY A 57 -0.20 -8.71 -26.13
N GLU A 58 -1.29 -7.95 -26.22
CA GLU A 58 -1.41 -6.75 -27.06
C GLU A 58 -1.77 -5.54 -26.18
N ILE A 59 -1.08 -4.41 -26.40
CA ILE A 59 -1.38 -3.16 -25.72
C ILE A 59 -2.73 -2.65 -26.24
N THR A 60 -3.69 -2.47 -25.33
CA THR A 60 -5.04 -2.00 -25.67
C THR A 60 -5.44 -0.86 -24.74
N ALA A 61 -6.61 -0.26 -24.97
CA ALA A 61 -7.16 0.73 -24.05
C ALA A 61 -7.46 0.15 -22.65
N GLN A 62 -7.64 -1.17 -22.55
CA GLN A 62 -7.90 -1.88 -21.30
C GLN A 62 -6.61 -2.32 -20.60
N ASN A 63 -5.57 -2.63 -21.38
CA ASN A 63 -4.25 -3.02 -20.89
C ASN A 63 -3.19 -2.05 -21.44
N PRO A 64 -3.04 -0.86 -20.81
CA PRO A 64 -2.26 0.23 -21.41
C PRO A 64 -0.75 0.08 -21.22
N THR A 65 -0.27 -0.89 -20.42
CA THR A 65 1.16 -1.01 -20.09
C THR A 65 1.66 -2.45 -20.21
N VAL A 66 2.97 -2.59 -20.47
CA VAL A 66 3.66 -3.89 -20.52
C VAL A 66 3.65 -4.60 -19.17
N SER A 67 3.74 -3.86 -18.06
CA SER A 67 3.60 -4.43 -16.71
C SER A 67 2.22 -5.04 -16.48
N GLU A 68 1.15 -4.40 -16.96
CA GLU A 68 -0.20 -4.94 -16.85
C GLU A 68 -0.32 -6.27 -17.62
N LEU A 69 0.23 -6.33 -18.84
CA LEU A 69 0.23 -7.55 -19.66
C LEU A 69 1.01 -8.68 -18.99
N LEU A 70 2.20 -8.40 -18.46
CA LEU A 70 3.01 -9.40 -17.74
C LEU A 70 2.33 -9.88 -16.46
N MET A 71 1.63 -9.01 -15.72
CA MET A 71 0.90 -9.40 -14.51
C MET A 71 -0.34 -10.25 -14.80
N GLN A 72 -0.91 -10.11 -16.00
CA GLN A 72 -2.05 -10.90 -16.46
C GLN A 72 -1.62 -12.24 -17.10
N HIS A 73 -0.35 -12.38 -17.49
CA HIS A 73 0.17 -13.59 -18.12
C HIS A 73 0.41 -14.71 -17.08
N ASP A 74 -0.20 -15.88 -17.29
CA ASP A 74 -0.22 -16.98 -16.31
C ASP A 74 1.19 -17.42 -15.88
N GLU A 75 2.12 -17.56 -16.84
CA GLU A 75 3.49 -18.01 -16.57
C GLU A 75 4.44 -16.91 -16.08
N LEU A 76 4.18 -15.64 -16.40
CA LEU A 76 5.14 -14.54 -16.20
C LEU A 76 4.77 -13.61 -15.05
N ARG A 77 3.55 -13.69 -14.50
CA ARG A 77 3.05 -12.78 -13.45
C ARG A 77 3.91 -12.70 -12.19
N SER A 78 4.48 -13.82 -11.75
CA SER A 78 5.34 -13.86 -10.55
C SER A 78 6.72 -13.27 -10.81
N SER A 79 7.10 -13.17 -12.07
CA SER A 79 8.39 -12.68 -12.54
C SER A 79 8.28 -11.31 -13.21
N THR A 80 7.11 -10.65 -13.19
CA THR A 80 6.89 -9.40 -13.92
C THR A 80 7.96 -8.35 -13.63
N TRP A 81 8.24 -8.13 -12.35
CA TRP A 81 9.24 -7.13 -11.96
C TRP A 81 10.66 -7.61 -12.29
N ASN A 82 10.98 -8.89 -12.09
CA ASN A 82 12.27 -9.45 -12.49
C ASN A 82 12.52 -9.32 -14.00
N ILE A 83 11.47 -9.51 -14.82
CA ILE A 83 11.53 -9.37 -16.28
C ILE A 83 11.74 -7.91 -16.66
N LEU A 84 10.95 -6.99 -16.10
CA LEU A 84 11.08 -5.55 -16.38
C LEU A 84 12.39 -4.96 -15.87
N GLU A 85 12.95 -5.50 -14.79
CA GLU A 85 14.21 -5.07 -14.19
C GLU A 85 15.44 -5.73 -14.83
N ALA A 86 15.27 -6.76 -15.67
CA ALA A 86 16.38 -7.42 -16.35
C ALA A 86 17.19 -6.45 -17.24
N GLU A 87 18.49 -6.66 -17.38
CA GLU A 87 19.40 -5.73 -18.07
C GLU A 87 18.96 -5.37 -19.50
N GLN A 88 18.49 -6.38 -20.24
CA GLN A 88 17.96 -6.25 -21.59
C GLN A 88 16.62 -5.47 -21.68
N ASN A 89 15.93 -5.27 -20.55
CA ASN A 89 14.57 -4.74 -20.49
C ASN A 89 14.46 -3.40 -19.74
N LYS A 90 15.18 -3.19 -18.64
CA LYS A 90 14.99 -2.04 -17.72
C LYS A 90 15.17 -0.65 -18.32
N ASN A 91 15.82 -0.56 -19.48
CA ASN A 91 16.10 0.68 -20.20
C ASN A 91 15.28 0.84 -21.48
N ARG A 92 14.33 -0.06 -21.73
CA ARG A 92 13.44 0.01 -22.87
C ARG A 92 12.38 1.11 -22.69
N ASP A 93 12.02 1.77 -23.79
CA ASP A 93 11.05 2.88 -23.77
C ASP A 93 9.61 2.34 -23.85
N TYR A 94 9.10 1.91 -22.70
CA TYR A 94 7.74 1.40 -22.58
C TYR A 94 6.66 2.47 -22.76
N THR A 95 7.01 3.76 -22.66
CA THR A 95 6.03 4.87 -22.67
C THR A 95 5.53 5.22 -24.06
N LYS A 96 6.27 4.85 -25.10
CA LYS A 96 5.95 5.17 -26.50
C LYS A 96 5.21 4.06 -27.24
N ILE A 97 4.96 2.93 -26.59
CA ILE A 97 4.27 1.80 -27.18
C ILE A 97 2.80 2.19 -27.43
N GLN A 98 2.32 1.99 -28.66
CA GLN A 98 0.98 2.42 -29.07
C GLN A 98 -0.05 1.30 -28.84
N PRO A 99 -1.34 1.64 -28.69
CA PRO A 99 -2.40 0.65 -28.77
C PRO A 99 -2.34 -0.14 -30.08
N GLY A 100 -2.51 -1.46 -30.01
CA GLY A 100 -2.36 -2.40 -31.12
C GLY A 100 -0.96 -3.06 -31.20
N THR A 101 0.02 -2.60 -30.42
CA THR A 101 1.36 -3.22 -30.40
C THR A 101 1.35 -4.54 -29.62
N ARG A 102 1.88 -5.60 -30.23
CA ARG A 102 2.04 -6.91 -29.58
C ARG A 102 3.39 -7.01 -28.87
N ILE A 103 3.36 -7.53 -27.64
CA ILE A 103 4.53 -7.72 -26.78
C ILE A 103 4.88 -9.20 -26.73
N TYR A 104 6.15 -9.52 -26.96
CA TYR A 104 6.69 -10.87 -26.90
C TYR A 104 7.81 -10.93 -25.85
N TYR A 105 7.97 -12.08 -25.20
CA TYR A 105 9.01 -12.37 -24.23
C TYR A 105 9.80 -13.59 -24.68
N ASN A 106 11.09 -13.43 -24.94
CA ASN A 106 11.96 -14.54 -25.26
C ASN A 106 12.42 -15.21 -23.95
N GLN A 107 12.09 -16.49 -23.78
CA GLN A 107 12.42 -17.24 -22.57
C GLN A 107 13.91 -17.60 -22.46
N GLU A 108 14.64 -17.60 -23.57
CA GLU A 108 16.06 -17.98 -23.60
C GLU A 108 16.97 -16.87 -23.06
N ASP A 109 16.77 -15.64 -23.54
CA ASP A 109 17.56 -14.47 -23.14
C ASP A 109 16.82 -13.53 -22.18
N GLY A 110 15.53 -13.79 -21.93
CA GLY A 110 14.68 -12.96 -21.09
C GLY A 110 14.35 -11.60 -21.70
N GLU A 111 14.47 -11.41 -23.02
CA GLU A 111 14.24 -10.12 -23.68
C GLU A 111 12.77 -9.88 -24.03
N LEU A 112 12.28 -8.67 -23.74
CA LEU A 112 10.98 -8.19 -24.22
C LEU A 112 11.14 -7.51 -25.57
N SER A 113 10.41 -7.98 -26.58
CA SER A 113 10.35 -7.37 -27.89
C SER A 113 8.91 -6.99 -28.25
N TRP A 114 8.74 -6.07 -29.21
CA TRP A 114 7.41 -5.68 -29.66
C TRP A 114 7.41 -5.26 -31.13
N SER A 115 6.28 -5.51 -31.80
CA SER A 115 6.07 -5.24 -33.22
C SER A 115 4.71 -4.59 -33.45
N ASN A 116 4.70 -3.59 -34.35
CA ASN A 116 3.47 -2.96 -34.85
C ASN A 116 2.93 -3.66 -36.11
N ASP A 117 3.68 -4.63 -36.66
CA ASP A 117 3.23 -5.36 -37.83
C ASP A 117 2.22 -6.43 -37.43
N THR A 118 0.96 -6.15 -37.72
CA THR A 118 -0.15 -7.12 -37.73
C THR A 118 0.00 -8.20 -38.82
N THR A 119 1.09 -8.19 -39.58
CA THR A 119 1.38 -9.15 -40.66
C THR A 119 2.46 -10.14 -40.22
N GLU A 120 2.06 -11.36 -39.91
CA GLU A 120 2.95 -12.52 -39.73
C GLU A 120 3.85 -12.72 -40.95
N THR A 121 5.17 -12.48 -40.84
CA THR A 121 6.18 -13.27 -41.56
C THR A 121 7.54 -13.19 -40.86
N ALA A 122 8.21 -14.34 -40.71
CA ALA A 122 9.41 -14.55 -39.89
C ALA A 122 10.75 -14.25 -40.62
N VAL A 123 11.72 -13.75 -39.82
CA VAL A 123 13.21 -13.73 -39.91
C VAL A 123 13.95 -13.31 -41.20
N ALA A 124 14.84 -12.30 -41.10
CA ALA A 124 16.29 -12.37 -41.40
C ALA A 124 17.03 -11.00 -41.42
N SER A 125 18.33 -11.07 -41.10
CA SER A 125 19.34 -10.06 -40.80
C SER A 125 19.65 -8.94 -41.81
N GLN A 126 20.23 -7.85 -41.26
CA GLN A 126 21.21 -6.86 -41.79
C GLN A 126 21.07 -6.27 -43.20
N ILE A 127 21.21 -4.93 -43.30
CA ILE A 127 22.16 -4.19 -44.17
C ILE A 127 21.95 -2.66 -43.99
N SER A 128 23.06 -1.92 -43.81
CA SER A 128 23.14 -0.44 -43.80
C SER A 128 22.72 0.20 -45.14
N PRO A 129 22.43 1.52 -45.19
CA PRO A 129 23.47 2.45 -45.68
C PRO A 129 23.51 3.85 -45.02
N GLN A 130 24.70 4.45 -45.10
CA GLN A 130 25.08 5.85 -44.80
C GLN A 130 24.66 6.84 -45.93
N PRO A 131 25.03 8.15 -45.91
CA PRO A 131 25.05 9.17 -44.84
C PRO A 131 24.40 10.52 -45.27
N VAL A 132 24.20 11.47 -44.35
CA VAL A 132 24.01 12.90 -44.70
C VAL A 132 24.80 13.81 -43.74
N LEU A 133 25.39 14.86 -44.33
CA LEU A 133 26.45 15.72 -43.79
C LEU A 133 25.99 16.78 -42.77
N ALA A 134 26.71 16.80 -41.64
CA ALA A 134 27.29 17.90 -40.85
C ALA A 134 26.58 19.27 -40.63
N ALA A 135 26.55 19.68 -39.36
CA ALA A 135 27.03 21.00 -38.91
C ALA A 135 27.68 20.88 -37.49
N PRO A 136 28.71 21.68 -37.15
CA PRO A 136 29.55 21.45 -35.96
C PRO A 136 29.11 22.26 -34.73
N TYR A 137 29.19 21.64 -33.55
CA TYR A 137 29.20 22.33 -32.25
C TYR A 137 30.58 22.13 -31.58
N PRO A 138 31.06 23.11 -30.79
CA PRO A 138 32.41 23.10 -30.20
C PRO A 138 32.58 22.06 -29.07
N PRO A 139 33.83 21.67 -28.76
CA PRO A 139 34.11 20.55 -27.87
C PRO A 139 33.92 20.92 -26.39
N TYR A 140 33.19 20.07 -25.66
CA TYR A 140 33.20 20.06 -24.19
C TYR A 140 34.29 19.09 -23.73
N GLN A 141 35.24 19.59 -22.93
CA GLN A 141 36.25 18.77 -22.24
C GLN A 141 35.63 18.12 -21.00
N PRO A 142 35.92 16.83 -20.70
CA PRO A 142 35.56 16.24 -19.42
C PRO A 142 36.50 16.77 -18.33
N ALA A 143 35.93 17.35 -17.26
CA ALA A 143 36.65 17.63 -16.04
C ALA A 143 36.77 16.35 -15.20
N ASP A 144 38.00 16.06 -14.80
CA ASP A 144 38.38 15.07 -13.79
C ASP A 144 37.51 15.17 -12.53
N LEU A 145 36.90 14.06 -12.14
CA LEU A 145 36.40 13.87 -10.77
C LEU A 145 37.38 12.98 -10.02
N THR A 146 38.31 13.66 -9.37
CA THR A 146 39.19 13.10 -8.35
C THR A 146 38.36 12.67 -7.15
N GLN A 147 38.64 11.47 -6.64
CA GLN A 147 38.11 10.94 -5.40
C GLN A 147 38.47 11.87 -4.22
N GLN A 148 37.48 12.22 -3.40
CA GLN A 148 37.71 12.63 -2.02
C GLN A 148 36.75 11.89 -1.10
N GLN A 149 37.35 11.10 -0.22
CA GLN A 149 36.76 10.57 1.01
C GLN A 149 36.77 11.67 2.08
N PRO A 150 35.78 11.69 2.98
CA PRO A 150 36.11 11.54 4.39
C PRO A 150 35.21 10.52 5.09
N GLU A 151 35.79 9.84 6.08
CA GLU A 151 35.08 8.94 7.00
C GLU A 151 34.25 9.73 8.02
N GLU A 152 32.97 9.35 8.17
CA GLU A 152 32.21 9.26 9.43
C GLU A 152 30.81 8.70 9.11
N GLY A 153 30.55 7.45 9.55
CA GLY A 153 29.30 6.69 9.37
C GLY A 153 29.15 5.99 8.01
N THR A 154 28.59 4.77 7.98
CA THR A 154 28.24 4.07 6.71
C THR A 154 27.02 4.72 6.03
N GLN A 155 27.16 6.00 5.70
CA GLN A 155 26.17 6.76 4.95
C GLN A 155 26.44 6.59 3.46
N PHE A 156 25.47 6.05 2.72
CA PHE A 156 25.54 5.94 1.28
C PHE A 156 24.35 6.64 0.61
N THR A 157 24.53 7.04 -0.65
CA THR A 157 23.50 7.75 -1.41
C THR A 157 22.46 6.76 -1.93
N LEU A 158 21.19 6.95 -1.53
CA LEU A 158 20.05 6.18 -2.06
C LEU A 158 19.70 6.57 -3.50
N GLY A 159 19.87 7.86 -3.84
CA GLY A 159 19.60 8.40 -5.17
C GLY A 159 18.96 9.78 -5.11
N ARG A 160 18.38 10.23 -6.23
CA ARG A 160 17.67 11.51 -6.31
C ARG A 160 16.20 11.30 -6.58
N THR A 161 15.35 12.05 -5.88
CA THR A 161 13.94 12.15 -6.24
C THR A 161 13.83 12.71 -7.67
N SER A 162 12.94 12.17 -8.49
CA SER A 162 12.76 12.56 -9.89
C SER A 162 11.36 12.16 -10.36
N GLU A 163 10.99 12.48 -11.60
CA GLU A 163 9.72 11.96 -12.17
C GLU A 163 9.66 10.43 -12.16
N ARG A 164 10.81 9.75 -12.32
CA ARG A 164 10.92 8.28 -12.29
C ARG A 164 10.87 7.71 -10.86
N PHE A 165 11.39 8.46 -9.89
CA PHE A 165 11.41 8.06 -8.48
C PHE A 165 10.88 9.22 -7.64
N PRO A 166 9.55 9.45 -7.62
CA PRO A 166 8.97 10.68 -7.10
C PRO A 166 9.08 10.82 -5.57
N THR A 167 9.43 9.75 -4.86
CA THR A 167 9.45 9.71 -3.40
C THR A 167 10.60 8.86 -2.87
N VAL A 168 10.92 9.01 -1.59
CA VAL A 168 11.89 8.15 -0.88
C VAL A 168 11.48 6.68 -0.87
N SER A 169 10.19 6.34 -0.76
CA SER A 169 9.73 4.95 -0.82
C SER A 169 10.01 4.30 -2.16
N HIS A 170 9.90 5.06 -3.26
CA HIS A 170 10.31 4.60 -4.59
C HIS A 170 11.82 4.31 -4.64
N LEU A 171 12.67 5.19 -4.09
CA LEU A 171 14.13 4.95 -4.04
C LEU A 171 14.48 3.71 -3.21
N LEU A 172 13.85 3.55 -2.04
CA LEU A 172 14.05 2.38 -1.17
C LEU A 172 13.54 1.08 -1.80
N LYS A 173 12.38 1.10 -2.49
CA LYS A 173 11.84 -0.08 -3.18
C LYS A 173 12.71 -0.53 -4.35
N ASN A 174 13.43 0.40 -4.95
CA ASN A 174 14.40 0.12 -6.01
C ASN A 174 15.80 -0.18 -5.48
N HIS A 175 16.03 -0.11 -4.15
CA HIS A 175 17.32 -0.42 -3.56
C HIS A 175 17.45 -1.93 -3.26
N PRO A 176 18.51 -2.62 -3.74
CA PRO A 176 18.63 -4.09 -3.67
C PRO A 176 18.49 -4.66 -2.26
N GLU A 177 19.11 -4.00 -1.28
CA GLU A 177 19.17 -4.51 0.10
C GLU A 177 18.04 -3.96 1.01
N LEU A 178 17.34 -2.90 0.58
CA LEU A 178 16.39 -2.18 1.43
C LEU A 178 14.94 -2.30 0.95
N ARG A 179 14.68 -2.89 -0.22
CA ARG A 179 13.33 -3.00 -0.81
C ARG A 179 12.32 -3.71 0.09
N ASP A 180 12.74 -4.76 0.77
CA ASP A 180 11.84 -5.56 1.62
C ASP A 180 11.58 -4.87 2.96
N LYS A 181 12.50 -3.99 3.36
CA LYS A 181 12.42 -3.18 4.58
C LYS A 181 11.89 -1.77 4.36
N THR A 182 11.49 -1.41 3.13
CA THR A 182 11.14 -0.01 2.80
C THR A 182 10.15 0.61 3.78
N TRP A 183 9.08 -0.12 4.13
CA TRP A 183 8.05 0.40 5.03
C TRP A 183 8.49 0.41 6.49
N GLU A 184 9.31 -0.56 6.91
CA GLU A 184 9.92 -0.59 8.24
C GLU A 184 10.88 0.59 8.42
N LEU A 185 11.72 0.88 7.43
CA LEU A 185 12.68 1.98 7.44
C LEU A 185 11.97 3.34 7.46
N ILE A 186 10.91 3.52 6.67
CA ILE A 186 10.13 4.77 6.67
C ILE A 186 9.37 4.97 7.99
N ALA A 187 8.92 3.89 8.62
CA ALA A 187 8.12 3.94 9.84
C ALA A 187 8.95 3.90 11.13
N ASN A 188 10.27 3.73 11.06
CA ASN A 188 11.11 3.67 12.26
C ASN A 188 11.16 5.02 12.98
N ASP A 189 11.44 5.01 14.29
CA ASP A 189 11.38 6.21 15.14
C ASP A 189 12.29 7.35 14.66
N VAL A 190 13.43 7.02 14.04
CA VAL A 190 14.40 7.99 13.50
C VAL A 190 13.89 8.68 12.23
N ASN A 191 12.98 8.05 11.49
CA ASN A 191 12.47 8.53 10.20
C ASN A 191 10.99 8.90 10.21
N ALA A 192 10.21 8.45 11.20
CA ALA A 192 8.75 8.54 11.21
C ALA A 192 8.23 9.98 11.09
N ASP A 193 8.95 10.94 11.70
CA ASP A 193 8.59 12.36 11.70
C ASP A 193 9.17 13.15 10.52
N LYS A 194 10.00 12.51 9.68
CA LYS A 194 10.68 13.17 8.57
C LYS A 194 9.70 13.48 7.42
N PRO A 195 9.75 14.69 6.84
CA PRO A 195 8.78 15.09 5.83
C PRO A 195 9.13 14.58 4.41
N PHE A 196 9.18 13.26 4.20
CA PHE A 196 9.65 12.63 2.95
C PHE A 196 8.93 13.05 1.66
N HIS A 197 7.70 13.53 1.78
CA HIS A 197 6.87 14.01 0.69
C HIS A 197 7.09 15.48 0.34
N ALA A 198 7.68 16.28 1.24
CA ALA A 198 8.00 17.69 1.02
C ALA A 198 9.35 17.83 0.31
N ILE A 199 10.01 16.71 0.03
CA ILE A 199 11.27 16.65 -0.67
C ILE A 199 11.03 17.06 -2.13
N PRO A 200 11.62 18.18 -2.59
CA PRO A 200 11.50 18.58 -3.98
C PRO A 200 12.03 17.51 -4.93
N SER A 201 11.51 17.50 -6.16
CA SER A 201 12.12 16.71 -7.24
C SER A 201 13.56 17.20 -7.49
N GLY A 202 14.49 16.27 -7.68
CA GLY A 202 15.91 16.51 -7.88
C GLY A 202 16.77 16.43 -6.60
N THR A 203 16.14 16.26 -5.43
CA THR A 203 16.84 16.22 -4.14
C THR A 203 17.52 14.87 -3.92
N GLU A 204 18.76 14.93 -3.44
CA GLU A 204 19.60 13.75 -3.18
C GLU A 204 19.34 13.21 -1.77
N ILE A 205 19.06 11.92 -1.71
CA ILE A 205 18.70 11.17 -0.50
C ILE A 205 19.87 10.28 -0.11
N TYR A 206 20.17 10.25 1.17
CA TYR A 206 21.21 9.42 1.77
C TYR A 206 20.60 8.51 2.83
N PHE A 207 21.18 7.33 3.01
CA PHE A 207 20.83 6.38 4.05
C PHE A 207 22.05 6.06 4.89
N ASN A 208 21.92 6.18 6.21
CA ASN A 208 22.95 5.76 7.16
C ASN A 208 22.61 4.35 7.65
N ASN A 209 23.46 3.39 7.32
CA ASN A 209 23.23 1.99 7.65
C ASN A 209 23.36 1.68 9.16
N ASP A 210 24.14 2.48 9.89
CA ASP A 210 24.35 2.28 11.34
C ASP A 210 23.14 2.78 12.15
N THR A 211 22.55 3.91 11.76
CA THR A 211 21.40 4.51 12.46
C THR A 211 20.05 4.18 11.83
N MET A 212 20.06 3.57 10.65
CA MET A 212 18.90 3.42 9.76
C MET A 212 18.22 4.76 9.39
N GLU A 213 18.95 5.87 9.48
CA GLU A 213 18.43 7.20 9.19
C GLU A 213 18.42 7.50 7.69
N ILE A 214 17.32 8.06 7.20
CA ILE A 214 17.23 8.61 5.84
C ILE A 214 17.34 10.13 5.92
N SER A 215 18.26 10.73 5.17
CA SER A 215 18.57 12.16 5.21
C SER A 215 18.68 12.76 3.80
N TRP A 216 18.60 14.08 3.66
CA TRP A 216 18.79 14.77 2.38
C TRP A 216 19.31 16.20 2.59
N LYS A 217 20.02 16.74 1.59
CA LYS A 217 20.57 18.10 1.66
C LYS A 217 19.44 19.14 1.62
N GLY A 218 19.20 19.76 2.76
CA GLY A 218 18.10 20.71 3.04
C GLY A 218 17.72 20.71 4.53
N GLU A 219 18.01 19.60 5.22
CA GLU A 219 17.98 19.50 6.67
C GLU A 219 19.38 19.86 7.19
N GLN A 220 19.55 21.06 7.76
CA GLN A 220 20.77 21.38 8.50
C GLN A 220 20.80 20.48 9.73
N THR A 221 21.61 19.43 9.65
CA THR A 221 21.94 18.53 10.74
C THR A 221 22.48 19.35 11.91
N THR A 222 21.67 19.56 12.94
CA THR A 222 22.15 20.06 14.23
C THR A 222 22.71 18.89 15.00
N VAL A 223 23.96 18.53 14.69
CA VAL A 223 24.73 17.60 15.53
C VAL A 223 25.33 18.41 16.68
N ALA A 224 24.99 18.04 17.90
CA ALA A 224 25.55 18.58 19.12
C ALA A 224 27.02 18.17 19.28
N ALA A 225 27.92 19.14 19.51
CA ALA A 225 29.24 18.91 20.07
C ALA A 225 29.62 20.04 21.04
N THR A 226 29.95 19.62 22.26
CA THR A 226 30.26 20.43 23.44
C THR A 226 31.73 20.86 23.45
N SER A 227 32.02 22.17 23.62
CA SER A 227 33.12 22.65 24.48
C SER A 227 33.17 24.18 24.64
N SER A 228 32.94 24.62 25.88
CA SER A 228 33.70 25.65 26.64
C SER A 228 33.62 27.16 26.26
N GLN A 229 32.67 27.85 26.94
CA GLN A 229 32.67 29.17 27.66
C GLN A 229 33.83 30.21 27.53
N PRO A 230 33.68 31.51 27.95
CA PRO A 230 32.59 32.15 28.73
C PRO A 230 32.10 33.58 28.29
N ASN A 231 31.12 34.11 29.04
CA ASN A 231 30.75 35.53 29.27
C ASN A 231 29.91 36.25 28.18
N THR A 232 28.87 37.05 28.43
CA THR A 232 28.21 37.61 29.64
C THR A 232 26.84 38.22 29.21
N GLU A 233 25.88 38.25 30.15
CA GLU A 233 24.70 39.15 30.26
C GLU A 233 23.35 38.88 29.54
N SER A 234 22.35 38.64 30.42
CA SER A 234 21.00 39.25 30.47
C SER A 234 19.80 38.56 29.81
N ALA A 235 19.10 37.77 30.64
CA ALA A 235 17.65 37.79 30.93
C ALA A 235 16.63 37.90 29.76
N THR A 236 15.83 36.83 29.55
CA THR A 236 14.40 36.74 29.94
C THR A 236 13.87 35.36 29.58
N SER A 237 13.35 34.62 30.56
CA SER A 237 12.87 33.24 30.47
C SER A 237 11.43 33.14 29.97
N LEU A 238 11.21 32.40 28.87
CA LEU A 238 9.95 31.73 28.57
C LEU A 238 10.28 30.32 28.08
N SER A 239 9.94 29.32 28.88
CA SER A 239 10.13 27.89 28.57
C SER A 239 9.15 27.45 27.47
N PRO A 240 9.60 26.77 26.41
CA PRO A 240 8.70 26.07 25.52
C PRO A 240 8.19 24.76 26.17
N PRO A 241 6.91 24.40 25.99
CA PRO A 241 6.32 23.22 26.58
C PRO A 241 6.96 21.95 25.99
N SER A 242 7.30 21.03 26.87
CA SER A 242 7.84 19.70 26.54
C SER A 242 6.90 18.94 25.59
N ALA A 243 7.47 18.35 24.55
CA ALA A 243 6.77 17.42 23.66
C ALA A 243 6.18 16.25 24.47
N PRO A 244 4.89 15.89 24.28
CA PRO A 244 4.31 14.78 24.99
C PRO A 244 4.85 13.46 24.42
N GLN A 245 5.72 12.80 25.20
CA GLN A 245 6.02 11.39 25.00
C GLN A 245 4.78 10.59 25.39
N ASN A 246 4.02 10.21 24.36
CA ASN A 246 2.73 9.54 24.48
C ASN A 246 2.94 8.02 24.58
N HIS A 247 3.17 7.52 25.79
CA HIS A 247 2.86 6.13 26.14
C HIS A 247 1.33 5.97 26.21
N THR A 248 0.69 5.97 25.03
CA THR A 248 -0.77 6.05 24.92
C THR A 248 -1.37 4.66 24.88
N THR A 249 -2.37 4.45 25.72
CA THR A 249 -3.37 3.39 25.51
C THR A 249 -3.84 3.39 24.05
N PRO A 250 -4.02 2.21 23.43
CA PRO A 250 -4.47 2.12 22.04
C PRO A 250 -5.78 2.89 21.86
N ALA A 251 -5.91 3.59 20.73
CA ALA A 251 -7.14 4.32 20.42
C ALA A 251 -8.35 3.37 20.42
N THR A 252 -9.49 3.82 20.96
CA THR A 252 -10.68 2.94 21.09
C THR A 252 -11.38 2.70 19.77
N ASP A 253 -11.24 3.63 18.82
CA ASP A 253 -11.79 3.53 17.48
C ASP A 253 -10.93 4.32 16.48
N LEU A 254 -11.24 4.15 15.20
CA LEU A 254 -10.46 4.73 14.10
C LEU A 254 -10.56 6.26 14.06
N SER A 255 -11.66 6.86 14.51
CA SER A 255 -11.82 8.32 14.51
C SER A 255 -10.86 8.97 15.50
N GLN A 256 -10.65 8.37 16.67
CA GLN A 256 -9.64 8.80 17.65
C GLN A 256 -8.21 8.54 17.14
N ALA A 257 -7.99 7.38 16.53
CA ALA A 257 -6.68 6.94 16.05
C ALA A 257 -6.03 7.91 15.05
N VAL A 258 -6.85 8.56 14.23
CA VAL A 258 -6.39 9.45 13.16
C VAL A 258 -6.31 10.93 13.54
N GLN A 259 -6.79 11.33 14.72
CA GLN A 259 -6.85 12.74 15.14
C GLN A 259 -5.49 13.45 15.07
N GLN A 260 -4.43 12.74 15.44
CA GLN A 260 -3.06 13.27 15.42
C GLN A 260 -2.56 13.65 14.01
N TYR A 261 -3.23 13.16 12.95
CA TYR A 261 -2.86 13.45 11.58
C TYR A 261 -3.60 14.67 11.00
N LEU A 262 -4.56 15.26 11.69
CA LEU A 262 -5.26 16.46 11.21
C LEU A 262 -4.28 17.60 10.89
N GLY A 263 -4.49 18.26 9.75
CA GLY A 263 -3.61 19.31 9.22
C GLY A 263 -2.41 18.79 8.43
N THR A 264 -2.22 17.46 8.36
CA THR A 264 -1.13 16.87 7.58
C THR A 264 -1.35 17.08 6.08
N PRO A 265 -0.40 17.64 5.32
CA PRO A 265 -0.52 17.79 3.86
C PRO A 265 -0.82 16.48 3.14
N TYR A 266 -1.58 16.54 2.04
CA TYR A 266 -1.99 15.35 1.29
C TYR A 266 -0.80 14.57 0.73
N GLU A 267 0.27 15.31 0.40
CA GLU A 267 1.51 14.74 -0.08
C GLU A 267 2.14 13.81 0.98
N LYS A 268 1.93 14.05 2.29
CA LYS A 268 2.44 13.15 3.35
C LYS A 268 1.59 11.91 3.55
N ILE A 269 0.27 12.07 3.52
CA ILE A 269 -0.70 11.04 3.89
C ILE A 269 -1.89 11.15 2.94
N ASN A 270 -2.08 10.18 2.06
CA ASN A 270 -3.29 10.08 1.25
C ASN A 270 -4.46 9.41 2.01
N CYS A 271 -5.65 9.35 1.40
CA CYS A 271 -6.86 8.84 2.06
C CYS A 271 -6.75 7.38 2.51
N TYR A 272 -6.04 6.53 1.75
CA TYR A 272 -5.84 5.14 2.11
C TYR A 272 -4.77 4.98 3.20
N GLU A 273 -3.66 5.71 3.09
CA GLU A 273 -2.60 5.74 4.09
C GLU A 273 -3.10 6.23 5.44
N LEU A 274 -4.05 7.17 5.47
CA LEU A 274 -4.69 7.65 6.69
C LEU A 274 -5.34 6.49 7.46
N ILE A 275 -6.09 5.64 6.76
CA ILE A 275 -6.73 4.46 7.36
C ILE A 275 -5.68 3.47 7.83
N VAL A 276 -4.68 3.17 7.01
CA VAL A 276 -3.60 2.24 7.35
C VAL A 276 -2.85 2.70 8.61
N LYS A 277 -2.52 3.99 8.70
CA LYS A 277 -1.89 4.58 9.88
C LYS A 277 -2.81 4.51 11.10
N GLY A 278 -4.10 4.82 10.93
CA GLY A 278 -5.11 4.67 11.98
C GLY A 278 -5.22 3.23 12.51
N LEU A 279 -5.25 2.23 11.62
CA LEU A 279 -5.22 0.81 11.98
C LEU A 279 -3.97 0.46 12.82
N GLY A 280 -2.80 1.01 12.45
CA GLY A 280 -1.57 0.86 13.21
C GLY A 280 -1.68 1.38 14.65
N GLN A 281 -2.32 2.55 14.85
CA GLN A 281 -2.56 3.14 16.19
C GLN A 281 -3.55 2.31 17.03
N MET A 282 -4.34 1.46 16.39
CA MET A 282 -5.24 0.50 17.03
C MET A 282 -4.57 -0.88 17.24
N ASN A 283 -3.26 -1.00 16.99
CA ASN A 283 -2.51 -2.27 17.01
C ASN A 283 -3.05 -3.33 16.03
N ILE A 284 -3.62 -2.91 14.90
CA ILE A 284 -4.08 -3.80 13.84
C ILE A 284 -2.95 -3.90 12.81
N PRO A 285 -2.24 -5.05 12.69
CA PRO A 285 -1.13 -5.19 11.76
C PRO A 285 -1.64 -5.19 10.32
N TYR A 286 -1.35 -4.10 9.62
CA TYR A 286 -1.66 -3.98 8.20
C TYR A 286 -0.59 -4.68 7.33
N SER A 287 0.69 -4.49 7.66
CA SER A 287 1.82 -5.10 6.95
C SER A 287 2.34 -6.35 7.67
N GLY A 288 3.32 -7.03 7.05
CA GLY A 288 3.96 -8.23 7.61
C GLY A 288 3.26 -9.53 7.22
N LYS A 289 3.87 -10.67 7.59
CA LYS A 289 3.34 -12.00 7.30
C LYS A 289 2.04 -12.21 8.07
N GLY A 290 0.93 -12.43 7.34
CA GLY A 290 -0.40 -12.56 7.93
C GLY A 290 -1.06 -11.22 8.28
N GLY A 291 -0.47 -10.09 7.88
CA GLY A 291 -1.09 -8.78 7.99
C GLY A 291 -2.26 -8.59 7.03
N LEU A 292 -3.07 -7.55 7.28
CA LEU A 292 -4.27 -7.27 6.48
C LEU A 292 -3.97 -7.11 4.98
N TYR A 293 -2.82 -6.54 4.61
CA TYR A 293 -2.37 -6.44 3.23
C TYR A 293 -2.29 -7.80 2.51
N THR A 294 -1.73 -8.82 3.17
CA THR A 294 -1.63 -10.17 2.61
C THR A 294 -3.00 -10.77 2.39
N GLU A 295 -3.93 -10.55 3.32
CA GLU A 295 -5.30 -11.05 3.14
C GLU A 295 -6.03 -10.34 2.01
N LEU A 296 -5.95 -9.01 1.93
CA LEU A 296 -6.60 -8.23 0.87
C LEU A 296 -6.09 -8.64 -0.53
N THR A 297 -4.77 -8.84 -0.66
CA THR A 297 -4.17 -9.29 -1.92
C THR A 297 -4.55 -10.73 -2.27
N LYS A 298 -4.68 -11.61 -1.27
CA LYS A 298 -5.16 -12.98 -1.44
C LYS A 298 -6.62 -13.01 -1.86
N MET A 299 -7.50 -12.28 -1.18
CA MET A 299 -8.93 -12.15 -1.55
C MET A 299 -9.09 -11.69 -3.00
N ALA A 300 -8.26 -10.74 -3.45
CA ALA A 300 -8.32 -10.25 -4.82
C ALA A 300 -7.97 -11.36 -5.81
N LYS A 301 -6.89 -12.12 -5.54
CA LYS A 301 -6.48 -13.27 -6.35
C LYS A 301 -7.53 -14.38 -6.37
N ASP A 302 -8.11 -14.70 -5.22
CA ASP A 302 -9.14 -15.74 -5.08
C ASP A 302 -10.40 -15.41 -5.90
N HIS A 303 -10.66 -14.12 -6.15
CA HIS A 303 -11.75 -13.64 -6.99
C HIS A 303 -11.35 -13.38 -8.45
N GLY A 304 -10.14 -13.76 -8.87
CA GLY A 304 -9.66 -13.51 -10.22
C GLY A 304 -9.47 -12.03 -10.55
N MET A 305 -9.20 -11.19 -9.55
CA MET A 305 -8.97 -9.76 -9.68
C MET A 305 -7.48 -9.42 -9.56
N ALA A 306 -7.10 -8.23 -10.02
CA ALA A 306 -5.75 -7.69 -9.80
C ALA A 306 -5.44 -7.61 -8.30
N SER A 307 -4.19 -7.90 -7.89
CA SER A 307 -3.85 -8.04 -6.46
C SER A 307 -4.11 -6.78 -5.62
N ASN A 308 -4.22 -5.62 -6.25
CA ASN A 308 -4.54 -4.35 -5.60
C ASN A 308 -6.04 -4.03 -5.54
N ALA A 309 -6.93 -4.86 -6.08
CA ALA A 309 -8.37 -4.58 -6.21
C ALA A 309 -9.08 -4.35 -4.87
N TYR A 310 -8.56 -4.92 -3.78
CA TYR A 310 -9.08 -4.71 -2.41
C TYR A 310 -8.22 -3.78 -1.54
N LEU A 311 -7.21 -3.11 -2.09
CA LEU A 311 -6.41 -2.12 -1.35
C LEU A 311 -7.13 -0.76 -1.29
N ASN A 312 -8.33 -0.77 -0.70
CA ASN A 312 -9.21 0.38 -0.53
C ASN A 312 -10.09 0.18 0.72
N GLY A 313 -10.88 1.19 1.09
CA GLY A 313 -11.76 1.13 2.27
C GLY A 313 -12.75 -0.04 2.24
N GLU A 314 -13.36 -0.32 1.09
CA GLU A 314 -14.31 -1.43 0.93
C GLU A 314 -13.63 -2.79 1.16
N GLY A 315 -12.41 -2.98 0.65
CA GLY A 315 -11.62 -4.17 0.89
C GLY A 315 -11.31 -4.37 2.37
N ILE A 316 -10.88 -3.31 3.06
CA ILE A 316 -10.63 -3.34 4.52
C ILE A 316 -11.89 -3.75 5.27
N VAL A 317 -13.04 -3.15 4.95
CA VAL A 317 -14.33 -3.51 5.57
C VAL A 317 -14.67 -4.98 5.30
N LYS A 318 -14.47 -5.48 4.09
CA LYS A 318 -14.76 -6.89 3.75
C LYS A 318 -13.86 -7.86 4.51
N ALA A 319 -12.58 -7.56 4.66
CA ALA A 319 -11.60 -8.44 5.30
C ALA A 319 -11.63 -8.37 6.84
N ALA A 320 -11.85 -7.18 7.40
CA ALA A 320 -11.64 -6.88 8.81
C ALA A 320 -12.85 -6.25 9.51
N GLY A 321 -13.98 -6.12 8.83
CA GLY A 321 -15.17 -5.51 9.39
C GLY A 321 -16.49 -6.13 8.94
N THR A 322 -17.56 -5.43 9.26
CA THR A 322 -18.91 -5.73 8.81
C THR A 322 -19.43 -4.60 7.94
N LEU A 323 -20.07 -5.00 6.85
CA LEU A 323 -20.73 -4.10 5.93
C LEU A 323 -22.03 -3.60 6.57
N VAL A 324 -22.12 -2.30 6.84
CA VAL A 324 -23.32 -1.67 7.43
C VAL A 324 -24.26 -1.23 6.31
N LEU A 325 -23.71 -0.64 5.25
CA LEU A 325 -24.46 -0.18 4.08
C LEU A 325 -23.64 -0.41 2.82
N SER A 326 -24.28 -0.85 1.75
CA SER A 326 -23.75 -0.77 0.39
C SER A 326 -24.87 -0.42 -0.58
N GLN A 327 -24.74 0.72 -1.24
CA GLN A 327 -25.74 1.21 -2.18
C GLN A 327 -25.06 1.71 -3.45
N LYS A 328 -25.77 1.57 -4.57
CA LYS A 328 -25.31 2.02 -5.88
C LYS A 328 -26.37 2.88 -6.54
N TYR A 329 -25.94 4.03 -7.02
CA TYR A 329 -26.74 5.06 -7.65
C TYR A 329 -26.32 5.17 -9.11
N SER A 330 -27.31 5.27 -10.01
CA SER A 330 -27.05 5.23 -11.45
C SER A 330 -26.45 6.51 -12.02
N GLY A 331 -26.56 7.63 -11.28
CA GLY A 331 -26.13 8.96 -11.74
C GLY A 331 -27.11 9.63 -12.72
N LYS A 332 -28.24 8.99 -13.04
CA LYS A 332 -29.25 9.51 -13.99
C LYS A 332 -30.40 10.28 -13.33
N GLY A 333 -30.55 10.18 -12.01
CA GLY A 333 -31.62 10.85 -11.26
C GLY A 333 -31.26 12.29 -10.89
N ASN A 334 -32.16 12.94 -10.13
CA ASN A 334 -31.83 14.21 -9.48
C ASN A 334 -30.84 13.94 -8.34
N TRP A 335 -29.60 14.41 -8.50
CA TRP A 335 -28.53 14.17 -7.56
C TRP A 335 -28.80 14.76 -6.17
N GLU A 336 -29.59 15.83 -6.06
CA GLU A 336 -29.96 16.45 -4.77
C GLU A 336 -30.92 15.53 -3.99
N ASP A 337 -31.92 14.99 -4.67
CA ASP A 337 -32.90 14.07 -4.08
C ASP A 337 -32.25 12.74 -3.68
N GLU A 338 -31.37 12.20 -4.54
CA GLU A 338 -30.62 10.97 -4.24
C GLU A 338 -29.67 11.16 -3.05
N ALA A 339 -28.98 12.31 -2.96
CA ALA A 339 -28.13 12.64 -1.82
C ALA A 339 -28.94 12.79 -0.52
N ALA A 340 -30.07 13.49 -0.55
CA ALA A 340 -30.96 13.64 0.60
C ALA A 340 -31.51 12.29 1.08
N SER A 341 -31.88 11.42 0.14
CA SER A 341 -32.32 10.04 0.41
C SER A 341 -31.21 9.23 1.09
N LEU A 342 -29.98 9.26 0.56
CA LEU A 342 -28.86 8.58 1.20
C LEU A 342 -28.60 9.11 2.61
N ILE A 343 -28.58 10.44 2.79
CA ILE A 343 -28.36 11.06 4.11
C ILE A 343 -29.39 10.57 5.12
N SER A 344 -30.68 10.58 4.77
CA SER A 344 -31.74 10.08 5.66
C SER A 344 -31.61 8.59 6.00
N THR A 345 -31.03 7.81 5.09
CA THR A 345 -30.79 6.37 5.27
C THR A 345 -29.56 6.11 6.14
N VAL A 346 -28.47 6.85 5.91
CA VAL A 346 -27.19 6.61 6.56
C VAL A 346 -27.12 7.20 7.96
N GLU A 347 -27.71 8.38 8.18
CA GLU A 347 -27.64 9.12 9.46
C GLU A 347 -28.00 8.29 10.71
N PRO A 348 -29.07 7.45 10.73
CA PRO A 348 -29.36 6.60 11.89
C PRO A 348 -28.42 5.39 12.05
N LEU A 349 -27.56 5.11 11.06
CA LEU A 349 -26.61 3.98 11.05
C LEU A 349 -25.17 4.41 11.39
N LEU A 350 -24.92 5.73 11.45
CA LEU A 350 -23.59 6.28 11.67
C LEU A 350 -23.11 6.02 13.10
N ASP A 351 -21.85 5.61 13.20
CA ASP A 351 -21.10 5.50 14.44
C ASP A 351 -19.66 5.98 14.23
N ASN A 352 -19.01 6.42 15.31
CA ASN A 352 -17.64 6.90 15.27
C ASN A 352 -16.68 5.78 14.85
N GLY A 353 -15.71 6.13 14.00
CA GLY A 353 -14.68 5.20 13.53
C GLY A 353 -15.12 4.27 12.40
N GLN A 354 -16.37 4.37 11.91
CA GLN A 354 -16.77 3.67 10.70
C GLN A 354 -15.99 4.16 9.47
N ILE A 355 -15.73 3.25 8.54
CA ILE A 355 -15.11 3.55 7.26
C ILE A 355 -16.22 3.84 6.25
N LEU A 356 -16.20 5.04 5.68
CA LEU A 356 -17.10 5.43 4.60
C LEU A 356 -16.31 5.62 3.31
N SER A 357 -16.73 4.91 2.26
CA SER A 357 -16.11 4.93 0.94
C SER A 357 -17.09 5.38 -0.13
N PHE A 358 -16.62 6.25 -1.02
CA PHE A 358 -17.29 6.65 -2.25
C PHE A 358 -16.49 6.13 -3.44
N SER A 359 -17.18 5.59 -4.45
CA SER A 359 -16.53 5.17 -5.70
C SER A 359 -17.37 5.47 -6.92
N THR A 360 -16.73 6.02 -7.93
CA THR A 360 -17.25 6.08 -9.30
C THR A 360 -16.42 5.17 -10.20
N ARG A 361 -16.67 5.19 -11.51
CA ARG A 361 -15.86 4.41 -12.45
C ARG A 361 -14.38 4.82 -12.45
N LYS A 362 -14.09 6.11 -12.22
CA LYS A 362 -12.76 6.69 -12.41
C LYS A 362 -12.09 7.16 -11.12
N ARG A 363 -12.86 7.26 -10.03
CA ARG A 363 -12.39 7.87 -8.79
C ARG A 363 -12.90 7.09 -7.60
N GLY A 364 -12.11 7.08 -6.54
CA GLY A 364 -12.49 6.57 -5.24
C GLY A 364 -12.04 7.53 -4.16
N HIS A 365 -12.75 7.52 -3.05
CA HIS A 365 -12.37 8.23 -1.85
C HIS A 365 -12.82 7.45 -0.63
N THR A 366 -12.08 7.56 0.45
CA THR A 366 -12.43 6.92 1.71
C THR A 366 -11.99 7.80 2.86
N GLY A 367 -12.78 7.77 3.92
CA GLY A 367 -12.47 8.43 5.17
C GLY A 367 -13.16 7.73 6.33
N ILE A 368 -13.09 8.38 7.47
CA ILE A 368 -13.55 7.89 8.76
C ILE A 368 -14.71 8.76 9.22
N VAL A 369 -15.82 8.13 9.60
CA VAL A 369 -16.95 8.83 10.22
C VAL A 369 -16.54 9.26 11.63
N SER A 370 -16.83 10.52 11.95
CA SER A 370 -16.57 11.15 13.25
C SER A 370 -17.76 12.02 13.63
N ARG A 371 -17.77 12.54 14.86
CA ARG A 371 -18.82 13.42 15.35
C ARG A 371 -18.23 14.55 16.18
N GLN A 372 -18.53 15.79 15.79
CA GLN A 372 -18.15 16.99 16.53
C GLN A 372 -19.37 17.87 16.76
N ASN A 373 -19.54 18.42 17.97
CA ASN A 373 -20.61 19.38 18.29
C ASN A 373 -22.00 18.93 17.81
N ASP A 374 -22.35 17.65 18.05
CA ASP A 374 -23.59 17.02 17.58
C ASP A 374 -23.80 16.94 16.06
N GLN A 375 -22.75 17.16 15.28
CA GLN A 375 -22.75 17.05 13.83
C GLN A 375 -21.87 15.90 13.37
N TRP A 376 -22.39 15.08 12.46
CA TRP A 376 -21.61 14.05 11.79
C TRP A 376 -20.61 14.68 10.83
N THR A 377 -19.38 14.21 10.94
CA THR A 377 -18.22 14.69 10.20
C THR A 377 -17.49 13.54 9.54
N PHE A 378 -16.56 13.87 8.65
CA PHE A 378 -15.84 12.93 7.83
C PHE A 378 -14.35 13.29 7.80
N ILE A 379 -13.55 12.50 8.50
CA ILE A 379 -12.09 12.67 8.54
C ILE A 379 -11.52 11.98 7.30
N ASN A 380 -10.91 12.72 6.40
CA ASN A 380 -10.30 12.17 5.20
C ASN A 380 -8.98 12.86 4.88
N SER A 381 -8.28 12.37 3.86
CA SER A 381 -7.20 13.14 3.23
C SER A 381 -7.55 13.41 1.77
N GLY A 382 -7.56 14.68 1.38
CA GLY A 382 -7.97 15.07 0.05
C GLY A 382 -7.99 16.58 -0.10
N ARG A 383 -8.80 17.05 -1.04
CA ARG A 383 -9.14 18.47 -1.13
C ARG A 383 -10.30 18.73 -0.17
N LEU A 384 -10.13 19.66 0.76
CA LEU A 384 -11.09 19.93 1.83
C LEU A 384 -12.01 21.09 1.42
N ASP A 385 -13.10 20.77 0.75
CA ASP A 385 -14.06 21.76 0.24
C ASP A 385 -15.15 22.12 1.28
N ASN A 386 -15.31 21.29 2.33
CA ASN A 386 -16.30 21.47 3.40
C ASN A 386 -15.70 21.37 4.81
N SER A 387 -14.49 21.90 5.01
CA SER A 387 -13.79 21.81 6.29
C SER A 387 -14.61 22.34 7.46
N VAL A 388 -14.60 21.59 8.56
CA VAL A 388 -15.19 22.00 9.86
C VAL A 388 -14.34 23.09 10.52
N THR A 389 -13.03 23.13 10.25
CA THR A 389 -12.10 24.13 10.81
C THR A 389 -11.69 25.16 9.75
N THR A 390 -11.66 26.44 10.13
CA THR A 390 -11.31 27.55 9.23
C THR A 390 -9.84 27.59 8.83
N ASP A 391 -8.96 26.93 9.60
CA ASP A 391 -7.50 26.93 9.41
C ASP A 391 -7.00 25.71 8.63
N SER A 392 -7.90 24.99 7.94
CA SER A 392 -7.54 23.77 7.22
C SER A 392 -6.64 24.05 6.02
N VAL A 393 -5.60 23.24 5.86
CA VAL A 393 -4.85 23.12 4.61
C VAL A 393 -5.83 22.80 3.47
N GLY A 394 -5.83 23.59 2.38
CA GLY A 394 -6.77 23.38 1.27
C GLY A 394 -6.67 21.99 0.61
N LYS A 395 -5.59 21.26 0.88
CA LYS A 395 -5.40 19.87 0.49
C LYS A 395 -4.58 19.11 1.54
N GLY A 396 -5.17 18.11 2.19
CA GLY A 396 -4.53 17.32 3.25
C GLY A 396 -5.52 16.54 4.08
N VAL A 397 -5.03 16.01 5.20
CA VAL A 397 -5.83 15.37 6.23
C VAL A 397 -6.63 16.44 6.96
N GLY A 398 -7.95 16.31 6.92
CA GLY A 398 -8.85 17.21 7.62
C GLY A 398 -10.20 16.57 7.87
N GLU A 399 -11.08 17.34 8.48
CA GLU A 399 -12.40 16.90 8.86
C GLU A 399 -13.45 17.78 8.22
N GLU A 400 -14.38 17.15 7.51
CA GLU A 400 -15.39 17.83 6.69
C GLU A 400 -16.79 17.54 7.20
N VAL A 401 -17.73 18.43 6.88
CA VAL A 401 -19.15 18.20 7.13
C VAL A 401 -19.63 17.03 6.27
N LEU A 402 -20.01 15.91 6.90
CA LEU A 402 -20.34 14.67 6.20
C LEU A 402 -21.50 14.84 5.20
N LYS A 403 -22.54 15.59 5.58
CA LYS A 403 -23.70 15.83 4.71
C LYS A 403 -23.32 16.57 3.43
N GLU A 404 -22.43 17.56 3.52
CA GLU A 404 -21.96 18.29 2.34
C GLU A 404 -21.01 17.45 1.49
N GLU A 405 -20.17 16.62 2.13
CA GLU A 405 -19.31 15.70 1.40
C GLU A 405 -20.12 14.68 0.59
N ILE A 406 -21.16 14.08 1.18
CA ILE A 406 -22.09 13.19 0.47
C ILE A 406 -22.68 13.91 -0.75
N ARG A 407 -23.19 15.14 -0.58
CA ARG A 407 -23.76 15.93 -1.69
C ARG A 407 -22.74 16.20 -2.79
N ASN A 408 -21.49 16.52 -2.43
CA ASN A 408 -20.43 16.75 -3.40
C ASN A 408 -20.14 15.51 -4.25
N TRP A 409 -20.14 14.30 -3.66
CA TRP A 409 -19.98 13.06 -4.43
C TRP A 409 -21.13 12.78 -5.39
N PHE A 410 -22.38 13.03 -4.98
CA PHE A 410 -23.54 12.92 -5.87
C PHE A 410 -23.47 13.90 -7.03
N LYS A 411 -23.19 15.18 -6.73
CA LYS A 411 -23.01 16.23 -7.72
C LYS A 411 -21.90 15.88 -8.72
N LEU A 412 -20.77 15.37 -8.22
CA LEU A 412 -19.63 14.97 -9.04
C LEU A 412 -19.98 13.78 -9.95
N ALA A 413 -20.62 12.74 -9.42
CA ALA A 413 -21.01 11.56 -10.20
C ALA A 413 -22.01 11.94 -11.31
N HIS A 414 -23.02 12.74 -10.96
CA HIS A 414 -24.01 13.24 -11.92
C HIS A 414 -23.38 14.12 -13.00
N ALA A 415 -22.51 15.07 -12.63
CA ALA A 415 -21.82 15.94 -13.60
C ALA A 415 -20.94 15.15 -14.59
N ASN A 416 -20.43 13.99 -14.19
CA ASN A 416 -19.62 13.12 -15.04
C ASN A 416 -20.43 12.00 -15.73
N ASN A 417 -21.75 11.92 -15.50
CA ASN A 417 -22.62 10.83 -15.96
C ASN A 417 -22.08 9.44 -15.55
N GLU A 418 -21.64 9.31 -14.29
CA GLU A 418 -21.10 8.09 -13.70
C GLU A 418 -22.02 7.55 -12.61
N SER A 419 -22.04 6.23 -12.42
CA SER A 419 -22.66 5.64 -11.24
C SER A 419 -21.82 5.92 -9.99
N LEU A 420 -22.48 6.21 -8.87
CA LEU A 420 -21.84 6.35 -7.56
C LEU A 420 -22.15 5.12 -6.71
N SER A 421 -21.13 4.50 -6.14
CA SER A 421 -21.30 3.47 -5.10
C SER A 421 -20.86 4.06 -3.77
N VAL A 422 -21.64 3.79 -2.73
CA VAL A 422 -21.35 4.22 -1.36
C VAL A 422 -21.35 3.01 -0.45
N THR A 423 -20.30 2.88 0.34
CA THR A 423 -20.10 1.77 1.26
C THR A 423 -19.80 2.32 2.65
N LEU A 424 -20.56 1.89 3.66
CA LEU A 424 -20.31 2.16 5.07
C LEU A 424 -19.98 0.85 5.77
N GLY A 425 -18.89 0.82 6.51
CA GLY A 425 -18.46 -0.37 7.23
C GLY A 425 -17.92 -0.08 8.62
N GLN A 426 -18.09 -1.05 9.50
CA GLN A 426 -17.60 -1.02 10.86
C GLN A 426 -16.46 -2.03 11.00
N LEU A 427 -15.33 -1.62 11.57
CA LEU A 427 -14.27 -2.58 11.94
C LEU A 427 -14.74 -3.46 13.09
N GLU A 428 -14.47 -4.76 13.00
CA GLU A 428 -14.83 -5.75 14.02
C GLU A 428 -13.59 -6.43 14.58
N HIS A 429 -13.33 -6.22 15.87
CA HIS A 429 -12.15 -6.78 16.55
C HIS A 429 -12.03 -8.30 16.41
N GLU A 430 -13.14 -9.05 16.50
CA GLU A 430 -13.10 -10.51 16.39
C GLU A 430 -12.77 -10.99 14.97
N LYS A 431 -13.28 -10.29 13.96
CA LYS A 431 -12.96 -10.59 12.57
C LYS A 431 -11.51 -10.25 12.27
N ILE A 432 -11.02 -9.10 12.74
CA ILE A 432 -9.60 -8.72 12.68
C ILE A 432 -8.72 -9.83 13.28
N ARG A 433 -9.03 -10.31 14.49
CA ARG A 433 -8.27 -11.39 15.14
C ARG A 433 -8.25 -12.67 14.31
N THR A 434 -9.42 -13.09 13.83
CA THR A 434 -9.58 -14.30 13.01
C THR A 434 -8.77 -14.19 11.73
N THR A 435 -8.92 -13.08 11.00
CA THR A 435 -8.24 -12.82 9.74
C THR A 435 -6.71 -12.82 9.91
N LEU A 436 -6.23 -12.20 10.99
CA LEU A 436 -4.80 -12.03 11.22
C LEU A 436 -4.14 -13.20 11.96
N HIS A 437 -4.90 -14.25 12.30
CA HIS A 437 -4.42 -15.38 13.10
C HIS A 437 -3.67 -14.95 14.37
N VAL A 438 -4.13 -13.86 15.00
CA VAL A 438 -3.45 -13.27 16.17
C VAL A 438 -3.76 -14.16 17.39
N PRO A 439 -2.74 -14.69 18.10
CA PRO A 439 -2.95 -15.52 19.29
C PRO A 439 -3.75 -14.78 20.38
N ASP A 440 -4.53 -15.53 21.17
CA ASP A 440 -5.45 -15.05 22.24
C ASP A 440 -4.81 -14.22 23.37
N THR A 441 -3.50 -13.93 23.31
CA THR A 441 -2.78 -13.15 24.33
C THR A 441 -3.13 -11.67 24.35
N PHE A 442 -3.96 -11.16 23.43
CA PHE A 442 -4.46 -9.78 23.41
C PHE A 442 -5.81 -9.63 24.12
N GLN A 443 -5.87 -9.97 25.41
CA GLN A 443 -7.01 -9.60 26.25
C GLN A 443 -6.82 -8.16 26.77
N ASN A 444 -7.70 -7.27 26.32
CA ASN A 444 -7.91 -5.98 26.98
C ASN A 444 -8.47 -6.25 28.38
N PRO A 445 -8.01 -5.58 29.45
CA PRO A 445 -8.58 -5.72 30.79
C PRO A 445 -10.07 -5.39 30.74
N LYS A 446 -10.88 -6.30 31.29
CA LYS A 446 -12.34 -6.21 31.34
C LYS A 446 -12.80 -4.81 31.74
N ARG A 447 -13.69 -4.21 30.93
CA ARG A 447 -14.54 -3.09 31.35
C ARG A 447 -15.38 -3.56 32.55
N THR A 448 -15.04 -3.09 33.74
CA THR A 448 -15.89 -3.10 34.94
C THR A 448 -16.75 -1.86 34.99
#